data_AF-A0A7L8V6R7-F1
#
_entry.id   AF-A0A7L8V6R7-F1
#
_cell.length_a   1.000
_cell.length_b   1.000
_cell.length_c   1.000
_cell.angle_alpha   90.00
_cell.angle_beta   90.00
_cell.angle_gamma   90.00
#
_symmetry.space_group_name_H-M   'P 1'
#
loop_
_entity.id
_entity.type
_entity.pdbx_description
1 polymer ?
#
loop_
_entity_poly.entity_id
_entity_poly.type
_entity_poly.pdbx_seq_one_letter_code
_entity_poly.pdbx_strand_id
1 'polypeptide(L)' 'MKFDEFKELLDNNSLSLKDFSDLTSLSYSAVTKWKYLDEMPVWVRSWFEMYEKTKKIDDFKEKLFLFAEEIKKGS' A
#
# COMPACT_ATOMS: atom_id res chain seq x y z
N MET A 1 -11.33 9.57 7.34
CA MET A 1 -11.14 8.11 7.51
C MET A 1 -10.88 7.91 8.97
N LYS A 2 -11.52 6.93 9.62
CA LYS A 2 -11.27 6.64 11.04
C LYS A 2 -9.99 5.83 11.20
N PHE A 3 -9.39 5.84 12.39
CA PHE A 3 -8.18 5.05 12.65
C PHE A 3 -8.38 3.54 12.42
N ASP A 4 -9.58 3.02 12.71
CA ASP A 4 -9.90 1.60 12.47
C ASP A 4 -9.91 1.26 10.97
N GLU A 5 -10.48 2.13 10.12
CA GLU A 5 -10.41 1.97 8.65
C GLU A 5 -8.96 2.01 8.15
N PHE A 6 -8.12 2.86 8.75
CA PHE A 6 -6.69 2.91 8.42
C PHE A 6 -5.96 1.63 8.83
N LYS A 7 -6.29 1.05 9.98
CA LYS A 7 -5.78 -0.24 10.45
C LYS A 7 -6.17 -1.37 9.50
N GLU A 8 -7.42 -1.42 9.06
CA GLU A 8 -7.87 -2.41 8.06
C GLU A 8 -7.10 -2.29 6.73
N LEU A 9 -6.86 -1.05 6.26
CA LEU A 9 -6.08 -0.83 5.03
C LEU A 9 -4.63 -1.30 5.15
N LEU A 10 -4.01 -1.10 6.31
CA LEU A 10 -2.68 -1.63 6.61
C LEU A 10 -2.67 -3.16 6.57
N ASP A 11 -3.61 -3.80 7.28
CA ASP A 11 -3.68 -5.26 7.37
C ASP A 11 -3.97 -5.89 5.99
N ASN A 12 -4.90 -5.32 5.22
CA ASN A 12 -5.20 -5.75 3.85
C ASN A 12 -4.00 -5.65 2.90
N ASN A 13 -3.08 -4.72 3.17
CA ASN A 13 -1.87 -4.53 2.40
C ASN A 13 -0.64 -5.22 3.02
N SER A 14 -0.83 -5.95 4.12
CA SER A 14 0.24 -6.61 4.90
C SER A 14 1.32 -5.63 5.37
N LEU A 15 0.90 -4.42 5.73
CA LEU A 15 1.78 -3.36 6.24
C LEU A 15 1.58 -3.21 7.74
N SER A 16 2.67 -2.98 8.46
CA SER A 16 2.61 -2.47 9.82
C SER A 16 2.54 -0.93 9.83
N LEU A 17 2.20 -0.36 10.99
CA LEU A 17 2.32 1.09 11.21
C LEU A 17 3.75 1.60 10.98
N LYS A 18 4.75 0.77 11.29
CA LYS A 18 6.16 1.10 11.06
C LYS A 18 6.46 1.13 9.56
N ASP A 19 6.00 0.11 8.81
CA ASP A 19 6.22 0.06 7.36
C ASP A 19 5.58 1.27 6.67
N PHE A 20 4.35 1.63 7.06
CA PHE A 20 3.70 2.83 6.55
C PHE A 20 4.47 4.12 6.90
N SER A 21 4.98 4.23 8.13
CA SER A 21 5.80 5.38 8.55
C SER A 21 7.05 5.50 7.70
N ASP A 22 7.75 4.38 7.47
CA ASP A 22 8.97 4.32 6.67
C ASP A 22 8.67 4.66 5.19
N LEU A 23 7.59 4.11 4.61
CA LEU A 23 7.17 4.36 3.23
C LEU A 23 6.73 5.81 2.98
N THR A 24 6.12 6.45 3.97
CA THR A 24 5.64 7.84 3.86
C THR A 24 6.62 8.86 4.40
N SER A 25 7.78 8.41 4.90
CA SER A 25 8.76 9.25 5.59
C SER A 25 8.16 10.08 6.76
N LEU A 26 7.09 9.56 7.36
CA LEU A 26 6.50 10.12 8.57
C LEU A 26 7.16 9.52 9.80
N SER A 27 7.23 10.28 10.89
CA SER A 27 7.63 9.69 12.16
C SER A 27 6.58 8.69 12.65
N TYR A 28 7.03 7.55 13.18
CA TYR A 28 6.14 6.57 13.83
C TYR A 28 5.27 7.21 14.94
N SER A 29 5.85 8.18 15.66
CA SER A 29 5.13 8.97 16.67
C SER A 29 4.00 9.82 16.09
N ALA A 30 4.14 10.34 14.86
CA ALA A 30 3.08 11.11 14.22
C ALA A 30 1.92 10.20 13.80
N VAL A 31 2.24 9.05 13.19
CA VAL A 31 1.23 8.09 12.72
C VAL A 31 0.45 7.49 13.89
N THR A 32 1.12 7.17 15.00
CA THR A 32 0.46 6.63 16.21
C THR A 32 -0.46 7.64 16.90
N LYS A 33 -0.18 8.95 16.79
CA LYS A 33 -1.02 10.00 17.36
C LYS A 33 -2.39 10.12 16.68
N TRP A 34 -2.53 9.67 15.43
CA TRP A 34 -3.82 9.70 14.72
C TRP A 34 -4.91 8.91 15.42
N LYS A 35 -4.55 7.90 16.22
CA LYS A 35 -5.52 7.16 17.06
C LYS A 35 -6.18 8.05 18.12
N TYR A 36 -5.44 9.03 18.65
CA TYR A 36 -5.87 9.84 19.80
C TYR A 36 -6.40 11.21 19.41
N LEU A 37 -5.87 11.77 18.31
CA LEU A 37 -6.20 13.13 17.87
C LEU A 37 -7.34 13.17 16.84
N ASP A 38 -7.68 12.03 16.22
CA ASP A 38 -8.57 11.97 15.03
C ASP A 38 -8.10 12.88 13.88
N GLU A 39 -6.82 13.26 13.89
CA GLU A 39 -6.16 14.16 12.94
C GLU A 39 -5.41 13.38 11.86
N MET A 40 -6.07 12.41 11.23
CA MET A 40 -5.46 11.70 10.11
C MET A 40 -5.53 12.56 8.83
N PRO A 41 -4.41 12.79 8.13
CA PRO A 41 -4.40 13.57 6.90
C PRO A 41 -5.29 12.95 5.82
N VAL A 42 -6.01 13.79 5.09
CA VAL A 42 -6.95 13.35 4.03
C VAL A 42 -6.23 12.57 2.92
N TRP A 43 -4.97 12.89 2.64
CA TRP A 43 -4.17 12.24 1.60
C TRP A 43 -3.84 10.77 1.90
N VAL A 44 -3.96 10.31 3.15
CA VAL A 44 -3.67 8.91 3.53
C VAL A 44 -4.52 7.94 2.71
N ARG A 45 -5.79 8.27 2.47
CA ARG A 45 -6.68 7.47 1.62
C ARG A 45 -6.14 7.35 0.19
N SER A 46 -5.82 8.48 -0.42
CA SER A 46 -5.30 8.53 -1.80
C SER A 46 -3.96 7.80 -1.94
N TRP A 47 -3.13 7.82 -0.90
CA TRP A 47 -1.89 7.06 -0.86
C TRP A 47 -2.15 5.55 -0.96
N PHE A 48 -3.09 5.00 -0.16
CA PHE A 48 -3.45 3.58 -0.25
C PHE A 48 -4.05 3.21 -1.60
N GLU A 49 -4.93 4.05 -2.15
CA GLU A 49 -5.50 3.81 -3.48
C GLU A 49 -4.42 3.72 -4.57
N MET A 50 -3.38 4.55 -4.50
CA MET A 50 -2.25 4.50 -5.43
C MET A 50 -1.32 3.31 -5.15
N TYR A 51 -1.10 2.99 -3.88
CA TYR A 51 -0.28 1.86 -3.45
C TYR A 51 -0.86 0.53 -3.98
N GLU A 52 -2.16 0.32 -3.81
CA GLU A 52 -2.86 -0.87 -4.30
C GLU A 52 -2.88 -0.97 -5.83
N LYS A 53 -3.11 0.16 -6.52
CA LYS A 53 -3.06 0.22 -7.98
C LYS A 53 -1.67 -0.16 -8.50
N THR A 54 -0.63 0.38 -7.88
CA THR A 54 0.76 0.09 -8.26
C THR A 54 1.08 -1.40 -8.07
N LYS A 55 0.71 -1.99 -6.92
CA LYS A 55 0.89 -3.44 -6.68
C LYS A 55 0.21 -4.31 -7.74
N LYS A 56 -1.03 -3.98 -8.11
CA LYS A 56 -1.77 -4.71 -9.16
C LYS A 56 -1.09 -4.59 -10.53
N ILE A 57 -0.55 -3.42 -10.85
CA ILE A 57 0.17 -3.19 -12.10
C ILE A 57 1.46 -4.01 -12.13
N ASP A 58 2.21 -4.07 -11.03
CA ASP A 58 3.47 -4.81 -11.00
C ASP A 58 3.24 -6.33 -11.07
N ASP A 59 2.24 -6.86 -10.37
CA ASP A 59 1.79 -8.25 -10.52
C ASP A 59 1.33 -8.56 -11.96
N PHE A 60 0.60 -7.65 -12.59
CA PHE A 60 0.19 -7.81 -13.99
C PHE A 60 1.40 -7.83 -14.94
N LYS A 61 2.37 -6.92 -14.76
CA LYS A 61 3.60 -6.89 -15.58
C LYS A 61 4.36 -8.20 -15.45
N GLU A 62 4.54 -8.71 -14.23
CA GLU A 62 5.25 -9.97 -13.99
C GLU A 62 4.58 -11.13 -14.74
N LYS A 63 3.26 -11.27 -14.60
CA LYS A 63 2.49 -12.28 -15.33
C LYS A 63 2.59 -12.13 -16.84
N LEU A 64 2.56 -10.89 -17.34
CA LEU A 64 2.72 -10.61 -18.77
C LEU A 64 4.11 -11.01 -19.28
N PHE A 65 5.17 -10.76 -18.50
CA PHE A 65 6.52 -11.18 -18.85
C PHE A 65 6.64 -12.71 -18.91
N LEU A 66 6.15 -13.41 -17.90
CA LEU A 66 6.14 -14.88 -17.87
C LEU A 66 5.39 -15.46 -19.07
N PHE A 67 4.20 -14.93 -19.36
CA PHE A 67 3.42 -15.34 -20.52
C PHE A 67 4.15 -15.09 -21.84
N ALA A 68 4.83 -13.94 -21.99
CA ALA A 68 5.61 -13.64 -23.18
C ALA A 68 6.83 -14.58 -23.35
N GLU A 69 7.44 -15.04 -22.26
CA GLU A 69 8.51 -16.03 -22.30
C GLU A 69 8.01 -17.42 -22.69
N GLU A 70 6.83 -17.84 -22.22
CA GLU A 70 6.20 -19.10 -22.59
C GLU A 70 5.91 -19.16 -24.10
N ILE A 71 5.37 -18.08 -24.68
CA ILE A 71 5.13 -17.99 -26.13
C ILE A 71 6.45 -18.15 -26.90
N LYS A 72 7.53 -17.50 -26.46
CA LYS A 72 8.84 -17.59 -27.12
C LYS A 72 9.45 -19.00 -27.06
N LYS A 73 9.19 -19.77 -26.00
CA LYS A 73 9.70 -21.15 -25.85
C LYS A 73 8.91 -22.15 -26.70
N GLY A 74 7.67 -21.82 -27.07
CA GLY A 74 6.79 -22.65 -27.89
C GLY A 74 6.82 -22.37 -29.39
N SER A 75 7.54 -21.33 -29.86
CA SER A 75 7.88 -21.06 -31.27
C SER A 75 9.27 -21.54 -31.62
#